data_AF-A0A242P531-F1
#
_entry.id   AF-A0A242P531-F1
#
_cell.length_a   1.000
_cell.length_b   1.000
_cell.length_c   1.000
_cell.angle_alpha   90.00
_cell.angle_beta   90.00
_cell.angle_gamma   90.00
#
_symmetry.space_group_name_H-M   'P 1'
#
loop_
_entity.id
_entity.type
_entity.pdbx_description
1 polymer ?
#
loop_
_entity_poly.entity_id
_entity_poly.type
_entity_poly.pdbx_seq_one_letter_code
_entity_poly.pdbx_strand_id
1 'polypeptide(L)'
;MQIGDIIFQSQHEESEFNEAITHSGSQLCSDEIINQISHVGLYIGNNIVIEATQKHGVIQQPLNNFLATAQYNLVATIYDDSVIKNALMRVQTCLGLPYNHSFREDDKGFYCSELITYAFKYPSGEDYFQRYPMNFSDLATGQILPYWIKYYQALNQTIPEGELGSHPQQLLRQKTLFKTIRILEA
;
A
#
# COMPACT_ATOMS: atom_id res chain seq x y z
N MET A 1 -11.62 1.21 -15.43
CA MET A 1 -11.61 1.48 -13.98
C MET A 1 -13.04 1.76 -13.52
N GLN A 2 -13.32 1.49 -12.26
CA GLN A 2 -14.58 1.78 -11.58
C GLN A 2 -14.32 2.29 -10.16
N ILE A 3 -15.25 3.08 -9.61
CA ILE A 3 -15.16 3.58 -8.24
C ILE A 3 -14.93 2.41 -7.26
N GLY A 4 -13.98 2.57 -6.34
CA GLY A 4 -13.59 1.52 -5.39
C GLY A 4 -12.47 0.62 -5.89
N ASP A 5 -12.02 0.77 -7.14
CA ASP A 5 -10.82 0.10 -7.64
C ASP A 5 -9.60 0.50 -6.80
N ILE A 6 -8.79 -0.48 -6.42
CA ILE A 6 -7.48 -0.27 -5.81
C ILE A 6 -6.44 -0.29 -6.91
N ILE A 7 -5.59 0.73 -6.97
CA ILE A 7 -4.53 0.85 -7.97
C ILE A 7 -3.19 0.62 -7.28
N PHE A 8 -2.50 -0.45 -7.68
CA PHE A 8 -1.17 -0.81 -7.22
C PHE A 8 -0.13 -0.33 -8.23
N GLN A 9 1.00 0.18 -7.74
CA GLN A 9 2.04 0.78 -8.58
C GLN A 9 3.39 0.11 -8.38
N SER A 10 4.06 -0.17 -9.49
CA SER A 10 5.51 -0.25 -9.57
C SER A 10 6.01 1.13 -9.98
N GLN A 11 6.53 1.91 -9.03
CA GLN A 11 6.90 3.32 -9.26
C GLN A 11 8.18 3.46 -10.09
N HIS A 12 8.24 4.50 -10.94
CA HIS A 12 9.39 4.81 -11.80
C HIS A 12 10.64 5.21 -11.01
N GLU A 13 10.45 5.78 -9.83
CA GLU A 13 11.54 6.36 -9.06
C GLU A 13 12.36 5.24 -8.40
N GLU A 14 13.53 4.96 -8.99
CA GLU A 14 14.62 4.23 -8.34
C GLU A 14 15.11 5.05 -7.13
N SER A 15 14.40 4.92 -6.03
CA SER A 15 14.82 5.42 -4.73
C SER A 15 15.22 4.24 -3.85
N GLU A 16 16.22 4.44 -2.99
CA GLU A 16 16.60 3.42 -2.00
C GLU A 16 15.40 3.02 -1.11
N PHE A 17 14.43 3.93 -0.92
CA PHE A 17 13.17 3.64 -0.24
C PHE A 17 12.32 2.63 -1.00
N ASN A 18 12.04 2.89 -2.28
CA ASN A 18 11.22 2.00 -3.10
C ASN A 18 11.87 0.62 -3.26
N GLU A 19 13.19 0.58 -3.45
CA GLU A 19 13.96 -0.67 -3.50
C GLU A 19 13.87 -1.44 -2.17
N ALA A 20 14.01 -0.74 -1.04
CA ALA A 20 13.86 -1.37 0.27
C ALA A 20 12.44 -1.91 0.47
N ILE A 21 11.40 -1.18 0.04
CA ILE A 21 10.00 -1.63 0.09
C ILE A 21 9.81 -2.87 -0.79
N THR A 22 10.30 -2.89 -2.03
CA THR A 22 10.13 -4.06 -2.90
C THR A 22 10.83 -5.31 -2.34
N HIS A 23 12.02 -5.15 -1.75
CA HIS A 23 12.75 -6.23 -1.07
C HIS A 23 12.17 -6.61 0.30
N SER A 24 11.33 -5.77 0.89
CA SER A 24 10.61 -6.02 2.16
C SER A 24 9.33 -6.84 1.99
N GLY A 25 9.00 -7.23 0.76
CA GLY A 25 7.93 -8.19 0.50
C GLY A 25 8.17 -9.48 1.28
N SER A 26 7.18 -9.98 2.03
CA SER A 26 7.39 -11.16 2.91
C SER A 26 7.59 -12.50 2.18
N GLN A 27 7.45 -12.53 0.85
CA GLN A 27 7.64 -13.74 0.03
C GLN A 27 8.05 -13.33 -1.39
N LEU A 28 8.77 -14.20 -2.09
CA LEU A 28 8.98 -14.08 -3.54
C LEU A 28 7.79 -14.70 -4.28
N CYS A 29 7.21 -13.97 -5.24
CA CYS A 29 6.20 -14.50 -6.16
C CYS A 29 6.86 -14.81 -7.51
N SER A 30 6.35 -15.80 -8.26
CA SER A 30 6.79 -16.04 -9.64
C SER A 30 6.38 -14.91 -10.61
N ASP A 31 5.46 -14.04 -10.18
CA ASP A 31 4.99 -12.88 -10.93
C ASP A 31 5.89 -11.67 -10.64
N GLU A 32 6.81 -11.38 -11.57
CA GLU A 32 7.81 -10.34 -11.43
C GLU A 32 7.21 -8.95 -11.21
N ILE A 33 6.04 -8.66 -11.80
CA ILE A 33 5.37 -7.36 -11.65
C ILE A 33 4.88 -7.17 -10.22
N ILE A 34 4.33 -8.23 -9.60
CA ILE A 34 3.87 -8.17 -8.21
C ILE A 34 5.03 -7.87 -7.25
N ASN A 35 6.22 -8.42 -7.50
CA ASN A 35 7.39 -8.19 -6.65
C ASN A 35 7.94 -6.76 -6.76
N GLN A 36 7.56 -6.01 -7.80
CA GLN A 36 7.97 -4.62 -7.99
C GLN A 36 6.95 -3.62 -7.43
N ILE A 37 5.80 -4.09 -6.91
CA ILE A 37 4.82 -3.18 -6.33
C ILE A 37 5.37 -2.56 -5.04
N SER A 38 5.44 -1.23 -5.03
CA SER A 38 5.94 -0.42 -3.92
C SER A 38 4.88 0.51 -3.34
N HIS A 39 3.79 0.77 -4.08
CA HIS A 39 2.80 1.78 -3.67
C HIS A 39 1.37 1.40 -4.06
N VAL A 40 0.39 2.04 -3.42
CA VAL A 40 -1.04 1.76 -3.63
C VAL A 40 -1.92 2.99 -3.33
N GLY A 41 -3.03 3.12 -4.07
CA GLY A 41 -4.05 4.14 -3.86
C GLY A 41 -5.47 3.63 -4.16
N LEU A 42 -6.48 4.37 -3.70
CA LEU A 42 -7.90 4.06 -3.88
C LEU A 42 -8.54 5.03 -4.88
N TYR A 43 -9.07 4.51 -5.98
CA TYR A 43 -9.82 5.30 -6.95
C TYR A 43 -11.24 5.61 -6.45
N ILE A 44 -11.53 6.89 -6.22
CA ILE A 44 -12.81 7.33 -5.64
C ILE A 44 -13.82 7.82 -6.68
N GLY A 45 -13.51 7.68 -7.97
CA GLY A 45 -14.33 8.21 -9.06
C GLY A 45 -13.92 9.61 -9.50
N ASN A 46 -14.59 10.12 -10.54
CA ASN A 46 -14.35 11.45 -11.10
C ASN A 46 -12.88 11.75 -11.42
N ASN A 47 -12.11 10.74 -11.85
CA ASN A 47 -10.67 10.86 -12.11
C ASN A 47 -9.85 11.28 -10.88
N ILE A 48 -10.25 10.88 -9.66
CA ILE A 48 -9.53 11.17 -8.41
C ILE A 48 -9.11 9.86 -7.72
N VAL A 49 -7.89 9.88 -7.18
CA VAL A 49 -7.33 8.85 -6.31
C VAL A 49 -7.02 9.45 -4.95
N ILE A 50 -7.29 8.71 -3.87
CA ILE A 50 -6.78 9.01 -2.53
C ILE A 50 -5.65 8.03 -2.19
N GLU A 51 -4.56 8.56 -1.67
CA GLU A 51 -3.35 7.81 -1.30
C GLU A 51 -2.65 8.47 -0.10
N ALA A 52 -1.69 7.76 0.51
CA ALA A 52 -0.80 8.31 1.51
C ALA A 52 0.64 8.37 0.98
N THR A 53 1.26 9.56 0.96
CA THR A 53 2.60 9.78 0.41
C THR A 53 3.55 10.30 1.49
N GLN A 54 4.85 9.94 1.42
CA GLN A 54 5.85 10.38 2.41
C GLN A 54 5.92 11.90 2.55
N LYS A 55 5.70 12.65 1.46
CA LYS A 55 5.85 14.10 1.44
C LYS A 55 4.60 14.86 1.88
N HIS A 56 3.40 14.34 1.56
CA HIS A 56 2.16 15.09 1.71
C HIS A 56 1.15 14.43 2.66
N GLY A 57 1.45 13.25 3.20
CA GLY A 57 0.48 12.48 3.97
C GLY A 57 -0.65 11.98 3.08
N VAL A 58 -1.86 11.90 3.66
CA VAL A 58 -3.05 11.44 2.95
C VAL A 58 -3.64 12.56 2.10
N ILE A 59 -3.59 12.39 0.78
CA ILE A 59 -4.04 13.39 -0.20
C ILE A 59 -5.02 12.80 -1.20
N GLN A 60 -5.80 13.68 -1.82
CA GLN A 60 -6.47 13.41 -3.07
C GLN A 60 -5.66 14.01 -4.22
N GLN A 61 -5.53 13.28 -5.33
CA GLN A 61 -4.91 13.80 -6.53
C GLN A 61 -5.59 13.29 -7.82
N PRO A 62 -5.40 14.00 -8.95
CA PRO A 62 -5.89 13.54 -10.24
C PRO A 62 -5.31 12.16 -10.59
N LEU A 63 -6.15 11.28 -11.11
CA LEU A 63 -5.78 9.94 -11.56
C LEU A 63 -4.57 9.97 -12.49
N ASN A 64 -4.55 10.87 -13.48
CA ASN A 64 -3.46 10.91 -14.45
C ASN A 64 -2.12 11.25 -13.80
N ASN A 65 -2.13 12.09 -12.76
CA ASN A 65 -0.92 12.40 -11.99
C ASN A 65 -0.47 11.18 -11.20
N PHE A 66 -1.40 10.47 -10.56
CA PHE A 66 -1.11 9.22 -9.87
C PHE A 66 -0.51 8.19 -10.84
N LEU A 67 -1.17 7.89 -11.96
CA LEU A 67 -0.72 6.87 -12.92
C LEU A 67 0.65 7.17 -13.53
N ALA A 68 0.99 8.45 -13.72
CA ALA A 68 2.25 8.88 -14.33
C ALA A 68 3.49 8.66 -13.44
N THR A 69 3.33 8.33 -12.15
CA THR A 69 4.45 8.01 -11.26
C THR A 69 4.96 6.58 -11.41
N ALA A 70 4.28 5.74 -12.18
CA ALA A 70 4.51 4.30 -12.21
C ALA A 70 4.86 3.75 -13.59
N GLN A 71 5.85 2.85 -13.61
CA GLN A 71 6.18 2.03 -14.78
C GLN A 71 5.05 1.06 -15.10
N TYR A 72 4.44 0.46 -14.08
CA TYR A 72 3.28 -0.41 -14.22
C TYR A 72 2.21 -0.05 -13.21
N ASN A 73 0.97 0.01 -13.68
CA ASN A 73 -0.21 0.18 -12.85
C ASN A 73 -1.05 -1.10 -12.93
N LEU A 74 -1.36 -1.71 -11.79
CA LEU A 74 -2.28 -2.84 -11.68
C LEU A 74 -3.57 -2.34 -11.03
N VAL A 75 -4.70 -2.60 -11.67
CA VAL A 75 -6.02 -2.26 -11.13
C VAL A 75 -6.69 -3.52 -10.61
N ALA A 76 -7.01 -3.51 -9.33
CA ALA A 76 -7.73 -4.58 -8.65
C ALA A 76 -9.14 -4.12 -8.28
N THR A 77 -10.14 -4.90 -8.70
CA THR A 77 -11.56 -4.62 -8.46
C THR A 77 -12.09 -5.60 -7.42
N ILE A 78 -12.71 -5.12 -6.34
CA ILE A 78 -13.30 -5.95 -5.28
C ILE A 78 -14.72 -6.42 -5.63
N TYR A 79 -15.14 -7.56 -5.09
CA TYR A 79 -16.49 -8.13 -5.29
C TYR A 79 -17.59 -7.45 -4.47
N ASP A 80 -17.26 -7.03 -3.25
CA ASP A 80 -18.25 -6.65 -2.23
C ASP A 80 -18.54 -5.14 -2.26
N ASP A 81 -19.70 -4.78 -2.80
CA ASP A 81 -20.17 -3.39 -2.88
C ASP A 81 -20.33 -2.74 -1.50
N SER A 82 -20.64 -3.51 -0.46
CA SER A 82 -20.81 -2.98 0.90
C SER A 82 -19.47 -2.55 1.49
N VAL A 83 -18.42 -3.36 1.26
CA VAL A 83 -17.05 -3.03 1.65
C VAL A 83 -16.54 -1.85 0.85
N ILE A 84 -16.78 -1.79 -0.46
CA ILE A 84 -16.39 -0.64 -1.31
C ILE A 84 -17.05 0.64 -0.80
N LYS A 85 -18.36 0.62 -0.54
CA LYS A 85 -19.08 1.80 -0.03
C LYS A 85 -18.51 2.25 1.32
N ASN A 86 -18.21 1.32 2.21
CA ASN A 86 -17.59 1.62 3.50
C ASN A 86 -16.19 2.24 3.32
N ALA A 87 -15.36 1.67 2.44
CA ALA A 87 -14.02 2.18 2.15
C ALA A 87 -14.04 3.61 1.62
N LEU A 88 -14.95 3.93 0.70
CA LEU A 88 -15.10 5.29 0.16
C LEU A 88 -15.50 6.32 1.23
N MET A 89 -16.33 5.95 2.21
CA MET A 89 -16.66 6.84 3.33
C MET A 89 -15.47 7.00 4.28
N ARG A 90 -14.82 5.90 4.64
CA ARG A 90 -13.72 5.88 5.63
C ARG A 90 -12.48 6.61 5.12
N VAL A 91 -12.08 6.39 3.88
CA VAL A 91 -10.87 7.00 3.31
C VAL A 91 -10.95 8.54 3.28
N GLN A 92 -12.15 9.10 3.09
CA GLN A 92 -12.37 10.54 3.08
C GLN A 92 -12.08 11.18 4.44
N THR A 93 -12.32 10.45 5.53
CA THR A 93 -12.02 10.93 6.89
C THR A 93 -10.53 11.03 7.18
N CYS A 94 -9.69 10.41 6.34
CA CYS A 94 -8.25 10.38 6.52
C CYS A 94 -7.54 11.56 5.82
N LEU A 95 -8.22 12.32 4.96
CA LEU A 95 -7.58 13.39 4.19
C LEU A 95 -6.90 14.42 5.10
N GLY A 96 -5.66 14.75 4.78
CA GLY A 96 -4.82 15.69 5.54
C GLY A 96 -4.10 15.09 6.75
N LEU A 97 -4.32 13.81 7.07
CA LEU A 97 -3.50 13.12 8.07
C LEU A 97 -2.05 12.93 7.57
N PRO A 98 -1.06 12.93 8.47
CA PRO A 98 0.34 12.79 8.10
C PRO A 98 0.66 11.40 7.53
N TYR A 99 1.85 11.27 6.95
CA TYR A 99 2.38 9.95 6.61
C TYR A 99 2.93 9.27 7.86
N ASN A 100 2.57 8.00 8.05
CA ASN A 100 3.13 7.18 9.11
C ASN A 100 4.51 6.65 8.67
N HIS A 101 5.58 7.31 9.15
CA HIS A 101 6.96 6.96 8.80
C HIS A 101 7.50 5.76 9.56
N SER A 102 6.92 5.40 10.71
CA SER A 102 7.38 4.27 11.53
C SER A 102 6.79 2.94 11.10
N PHE A 103 5.73 2.96 10.29
CA PHE A 103 4.93 1.81 9.87
C PHE A 103 4.23 1.07 11.01
N ARG A 104 4.23 1.63 12.22
CA ARG A 104 3.57 1.07 13.41
C ARG A 104 2.13 1.55 13.50
N GLU A 105 1.21 0.66 13.89
CA GLU A 105 -0.23 0.95 13.96
C GLU A 105 -0.58 2.05 15.00
N ASP A 106 0.23 2.22 16.04
CA ASP A 106 -0.01 3.19 17.11
C ASP A 106 0.54 4.60 16.80
N ASP A 107 1.26 4.76 15.70
CA ASP A 107 1.81 6.05 15.28
C ASP A 107 0.78 6.87 14.49
N LYS A 108 1.02 8.18 14.38
CA LYS A 108 0.09 9.09 13.72
C LYS A 108 0.15 8.95 12.22
N GLY A 109 -1.03 8.94 11.61
CA GLY A 109 -1.18 9.02 10.16
C GLY A 109 -1.31 7.65 9.53
N PHE A 110 -1.01 7.58 8.23
CA PHE A 110 -1.08 6.34 7.48
C PHE A 110 0.08 6.22 6.49
N TYR A 111 0.61 5.01 6.31
CA TYR A 111 1.33 4.67 5.09
C TYR A 111 0.38 4.09 4.04
N CYS A 112 0.84 3.94 2.80
CA CYS A 112 -0.05 3.70 1.65
C CYS A 112 -0.92 2.45 1.78
N SER A 113 -0.36 1.29 2.13
CA SER A 113 -1.16 0.08 2.33
C SER A 113 -1.96 0.10 3.63
N GLU A 114 -1.51 0.81 4.67
CA GLU A 114 -2.26 0.96 5.92
C GLU A 114 -3.55 1.73 5.70
N LEU A 115 -3.49 2.80 4.90
CA LEU A 115 -4.67 3.57 4.49
C LEU A 115 -5.70 2.66 3.81
N ILE A 116 -5.26 1.75 2.93
CA ILE A 116 -6.13 0.79 2.26
C ILE A 116 -6.71 -0.20 3.27
N THR A 117 -5.91 -0.80 4.15
CA THR A 117 -6.44 -1.72 5.18
C THR A 117 -7.40 -1.03 6.15
N TYR A 118 -7.14 0.23 6.48
CA TYR A 118 -8.02 1.04 7.32
C TYR A 118 -9.36 1.32 6.61
N ALA A 119 -9.31 1.70 5.33
CA ALA A 119 -10.51 2.02 4.56
C ALA A 119 -11.36 0.76 4.34
N PHE A 120 -10.75 -0.33 3.89
CA PHE A 120 -11.44 -1.59 3.60
C PHE A 120 -11.67 -2.41 4.88
N LYS A 121 -12.79 -2.13 5.53
CA LYS A 121 -13.38 -2.95 6.60
C LYS A 121 -14.77 -3.40 6.19
N TYR A 122 -15.18 -4.55 6.69
CA TYR A 122 -16.59 -4.93 6.64
C TYR A 122 -17.44 -3.90 7.39
N PRO A 123 -18.72 -3.69 7.04
CA PRO A 123 -19.61 -2.79 7.77
C PRO A 123 -19.74 -3.12 9.26
N SER A 124 -19.51 -4.38 9.64
CA SER A 124 -19.46 -4.88 11.02
C SER A 124 -18.19 -4.50 11.79
N GLY A 125 -17.15 -4.01 11.09
CA GLY A 125 -15.92 -3.46 11.67
C GLY A 125 -14.67 -4.34 11.56
N GLU A 126 -14.83 -5.60 11.17
CA GLU A 126 -13.73 -6.53 10.93
C GLU A 126 -12.89 -6.10 9.73
N ASP A 127 -11.60 -6.45 9.77
CA ASP A 127 -10.67 -6.19 8.69
C ASP A 127 -11.05 -7.00 7.44
N TYR A 128 -11.08 -6.35 6.28
CA TYR A 128 -11.30 -7.03 5.00
C TYR A 128 -10.01 -7.71 4.50
N PHE A 129 -8.89 -7.01 4.64
CA PHE A 129 -7.57 -7.52 4.31
C PHE A 129 -6.91 -8.10 5.56
N GLN A 130 -6.33 -9.29 5.43
CA GLN A 130 -5.48 -9.85 6.45
C GLN A 130 -4.21 -8.99 6.59
N ARG A 131 -3.78 -8.77 7.83
CA ARG A 131 -2.49 -8.17 8.20
C ARG A 131 -1.44 -9.25 8.41
N TYR A 132 -0.17 -8.88 8.28
CA TYR A 132 0.94 -9.82 8.31
C TYR A 132 2.08 -9.29 9.18
N PRO A 133 2.92 -10.17 9.75
CA PRO A 133 4.20 -9.78 10.31
C PRO A 133 5.03 -9.04 9.23
N MET A 134 5.43 -7.80 9.51
CA MET A 134 6.28 -7.01 8.63
C MET A 134 7.66 -7.64 8.52
N ASN A 135 8.25 -7.52 7.33
CA ASN A 135 9.59 -8.01 7.03
C ASN A 135 10.45 -6.84 6.55
N PHE A 136 11.55 -6.58 7.25
CA PHE A 136 12.58 -5.61 6.89
C PHE A 136 13.90 -6.32 6.55
N SER A 137 13.88 -7.66 6.50
CA SER A 137 15.00 -8.52 6.20
C SER A 137 15.02 -8.97 4.74
N ASP A 138 16.21 -9.12 4.19
CA ASP A 138 16.42 -9.79 2.92
C ASP A 138 16.02 -11.27 3.04
N LEU A 139 15.14 -11.74 2.15
CA LEU A 139 14.58 -13.09 2.23
C LEU A 139 15.62 -14.21 2.01
N ALA A 140 16.73 -13.94 1.32
CA ALA A 140 17.75 -14.93 1.02
C ALA A 140 18.74 -15.10 2.17
N THR A 141 19.11 -14.00 2.82
CA THR A 141 20.13 -13.95 3.88
C THR A 141 19.55 -13.91 5.29
N GLY A 142 18.30 -13.49 5.44
CA GLY A 142 17.65 -13.26 6.74
C GLY A 142 18.21 -12.07 7.51
N GLN A 143 19.03 -11.21 6.87
CA GLN A 143 19.59 -10.03 7.49
C GLN A 143 18.74 -8.80 7.19
N ILE A 144 18.58 -7.92 8.19
CA ILE A 144 17.92 -6.62 8.00
C ILE A 144 18.62 -5.85 6.88
N LEU A 145 17.83 -5.33 5.95
CA LEU A 145 18.34 -4.53 4.83
C LEU A 145 19.08 -3.28 5.37
N PRO A 146 20.28 -2.96 4.85
CA PRO A 146 21.06 -1.81 5.32
C PRO A 146 20.31 -0.48 5.26
N TYR A 147 19.40 -0.33 4.31
CA TYR A 147 18.52 0.82 4.22
C TYR A 147 17.70 1.02 5.50
N TRP A 148 17.02 -0.02 5.96
CA TRP A 148 16.16 0.06 7.15
C TRP A 148 16.94 0.33 8.42
N ILE A 149 18.17 -0.20 8.54
CA ILE A 149 19.05 0.12 9.67
C ILE A 149 19.27 1.64 9.74
N LYS A 150 19.66 2.28 8.63
CA LYS A 150 19.89 3.73 8.57
C LYS A 150 18.59 4.53 8.78
N TYR A 151 17.50 4.08 8.16
CA TYR A 151 16.19 4.72 8.23
C TYR A 151 15.68 4.80 9.68
N TYR A 152 15.68 3.67 10.39
CA TYR A 152 15.19 3.63 11.77
C TYR A 152 16.15 4.27 12.78
N GLN A 153 17.46 4.27 12.50
CA GLN A 153 18.42 5.09 13.25
C GLN A 153 18.08 6.58 13.13
N ALA A 154 17.76 7.08 11.94
CA ALA A 154 17.38 8.47 11.72
C ALA A 154 16.04 8.83 12.37
N LEU A 155 15.10 7.88 12.43
CA LEU A 155 13.84 8.03 13.17
C LEU A 155 13.99 7.95 14.70
N ASN A 156 15.16 7.53 15.19
CA ASN A 156 15.39 7.24 16.61
C ASN A 156 14.37 6.23 17.17
N GLN A 157 14.08 5.17 16.40
CA GLN A 157 13.12 4.12 16.73
C GLN A 157 13.69 2.73 16.41
N THR A 158 13.09 1.68 16.98
CA THR A 158 13.43 0.29 16.67
C THR A 158 12.66 -0.20 15.44
N ILE A 159 13.33 -0.99 14.61
CA ILE A 159 12.73 -1.65 13.45
C ILE A 159 11.59 -2.58 13.93
N PRO A 160 10.35 -2.43 13.45
CA PRO A 160 9.19 -3.23 13.84
C PRO A 160 9.18 -4.59 13.10
N GLU A 161 10.31 -5.28 13.09
CA GLU A 161 10.44 -6.61 12.48
C GLU A 161 9.47 -7.60 13.15
N GLY A 162 8.63 -8.26 12.35
CA GLY A 162 7.66 -9.24 12.82
C GLY A 162 6.40 -8.67 13.47
N GLU A 163 6.28 -7.35 13.63
CA GLU A 163 5.04 -6.72 14.10
C GLU A 163 3.95 -6.76 13.02
N LEU A 164 2.68 -6.81 13.41
CA LEU A 164 1.59 -6.83 12.45
C LEU A 164 1.50 -5.49 11.71
N GLY A 165 1.48 -5.58 10.38
CA GLY A 165 1.30 -4.43 9.49
C GLY A 165 0.68 -4.83 8.16
N SER A 166 0.88 -3.98 7.17
CA SER A 166 0.38 -4.16 5.81
C SER A 166 1.49 -3.88 4.80
N HIS A 167 1.33 -4.37 3.58
CA HIS A 167 2.27 -4.10 2.49
C HIS A 167 1.54 -4.16 1.15
N PRO A 168 1.80 -3.27 0.18
CA PRO A 168 1.11 -3.26 -1.11
C PRO A 168 1.11 -4.62 -1.81
N GLN A 169 2.28 -5.29 -1.86
CA GLN A 169 2.39 -6.64 -2.44
C GLN A 169 1.53 -7.68 -1.72
N GLN A 170 1.41 -7.60 -0.40
CA GLN A 170 0.65 -8.57 0.39
C GLN A 170 -0.84 -8.38 0.23
N LEU A 171 -1.31 -7.14 0.12
CA LEU A 171 -2.69 -6.85 -0.25
C LEU A 171 -3.03 -7.47 -1.61
N LEU A 172 -2.19 -7.23 -2.61
CA LEU A 172 -2.40 -7.75 -3.97
C LEU A 172 -2.36 -9.29 -4.05
N ARG A 173 -1.61 -9.95 -3.17
CA ARG A 173 -1.51 -11.42 -3.11
C ARG A 173 -2.76 -12.09 -2.54
N GLN A 174 -3.64 -11.37 -1.86
CA GLN A 174 -4.95 -11.87 -1.42
C GLN A 174 -5.93 -11.95 -2.62
N LYS A 175 -5.52 -12.67 -3.68
CA LYS A 175 -6.19 -12.70 -5.00
C LYS A 175 -7.66 -13.09 -4.94
N THR A 176 -8.05 -13.90 -3.96
CA THR A 176 -9.44 -14.33 -3.75
C THR A 176 -10.39 -13.21 -3.35
N LEU A 177 -9.86 -12.08 -2.86
CA LEU A 177 -10.64 -10.88 -2.51
C LEU A 177 -10.99 -10.03 -3.75
N PHE A 178 -10.28 -10.24 -4.86
CA PHE A 178 -10.44 -9.44 -6.07
C PHE A 178 -11.22 -10.19 -7.15
N LYS A 179 -12.19 -9.50 -7.74
CA LYS A 179 -12.92 -9.93 -8.92
C LYS A 179 -12.06 -9.96 -10.15
N THR A 180 -11.25 -8.93 -10.33
CA THR A 180 -10.28 -8.84 -11.43
C THR A 180 -9.03 -8.16 -10.94
N ILE A 181 -7.88 -8.62 -11.42
CA ILE A 181 -6.61 -7.91 -11.36
C ILE A 181 -6.15 -7.79 -12.80
N ARG A 182 -5.87 -6.58 -13.28
CA ARG A 182 -5.44 -6.34 -14.65
C ARG A 182 -4.38 -5.26 -14.70
N ILE A 183 -3.44 -5.38 -15.64
CA ILE A 183 -2.51 -4.30 -15.97
C ILE A 183 -3.32 -3.21 -16.66
N LEU A 184 -3.09 -1.97 -16.27
CA LEU A 184 -3.58 -0.80 -16.98
C LEU A 184 -2.52 -0.44 -18.03
N GLU A 185 -2.79 -0.83 -19.27
CA GLU A 185 -1.98 -0.39 -20.41
C GLU A 185 -2.18 1.11 -20.64
N ALA A 186 -1.11 1.79 -21.05
CA ALA A 186 -1.09 3.23 -21.32
C ALA A 186 -1.90 3.59 -22.58
#